data_AF-A0A2G4GK31-F1
#
_entry.id   AF-A0A2G4GK31-F1
#
_cell.length_a   1.000
_cell.length_b   1.000
_cell.length_c   1.000
_cell.angle_alpha   90.00
_cell.angle_beta   90.00
_cell.angle_gamma   90.00
#
_symmetry.space_group_name_H-M   'P 1'
#
loop_
_entity.id
_entity.type
_entity.pdbx_description
1 polymer ?
#
loop_
_entity_poly.entity_id
_entity_poly.type
_entity_poly.pdbx_seq_one_letter_code
_entity_poly.pdbx_strand_id
1 'polypeptide(L)'
;MRKILLSIALLSITISIEAQTLFSFSNQIITKEEFLTNFKKNNNKPTYTKLELENYLNLFIAFKLKVKAAYDAKLDTLGSLQSDLKSFSEQIRPSFMLDEKKLTALTEEAFERMHEQIEASHIFLPYKIQNNDPLNARSDAERNFVYEQAKVLKTSLERDINEVTSFSDNENIDKIKL
;
A
#
# COMPACT_ATOMS: atom_id res chain seq x y z
N MET A 1 14.23 53.32 13.50
CA MET A 1 13.17 52.95 12.53
C MET A 1 13.64 53.08 11.07
N ARG A 2 14.27 54.19 10.64
CA ARG A 2 14.82 54.36 9.27
C ARG A 2 15.80 53.26 8.79
N LYS A 3 16.65 52.73 9.68
CA LYS A 3 17.63 51.68 9.34
C LYS A 3 16.98 50.30 9.13
N ILE A 4 15.83 50.04 9.76
CA ILE A 4 15.06 48.78 9.62
C ILE A 4 14.30 48.76 8.28
N LEU A 5 13.83 49.92 7.84
CA LEU A 5 13.19 50.06 6.53
C LEU A 5 14.16 49.80 5.36
N LEU A 6 15.44 50.19 5.51
CA LEU A 6 16.48 49.93 4.51
C LEU A 6 16.83 48.43 4.39
N SER A 7 16.85 47.70 5.51
CA SER A 7 17.11 46.26 5.50
C SER A 7 15.97 45.44 4.88
N ILE A 8 14.72 45.89 5.01
CA ILE A 8 13.55 45.23 4.40
C ILE A 8 13.52 45.47 2.88
N ALA A 9 13.89 46.69 2.44
CA ALA A 9 14.00 47.00 1.01
C ALA A 9 15.13 46.20 0.33
N LEU A 10 16.25 45.97 1.02
CA LEU A 10 17.38 45.20 0.48
C LEU A 10 17.06 43.70 0.37
N LEU A 11 16.22 43.16 1.26
CA LEU A 11 15.76 41.77 1.20
C LEU A 11 14.74 41.52 0.07
N SER A 12 14.10 42.58 -0.45
CA SER A 12 13.11 42.48 -1.53
C SER A 12 13.75 42.32 -2.92
N ILE A 13 15.05 42.59 -3.06
CA ILE A 13 15.76 42.53 -4.35
C ILE A 13 16.29 41.11 -4.65
N THR A 14 16.31 40.19 -3.69
CA THR A 14 16.97 38.88 -3.84
C THR A 14 16.07 37.74 -4.33
N ILE A 15 14.90 38.02 -4.92
CA ILE A 15 14.00 36.95 -5.42
C ILE A 15 13.67 37.17 -6.90
N SER A 16 14.70 37.09 -7.75
CA SER A 16 14.52 36.83 -9.18
C SER A 16 15.38 35.64 -9.56
N ILE A 17 14.91 34.44 -9.22
CA ILE A 17 15.43 33.19 -9.79
C ILE A 17 14.82 33.08 -11.18
N GLU A 18 15.42 33.75 -12.16
CA GLU A 18 15.03 33.61 -13.56
C GLU A 18 15.53 32.25 -14.05
N ALA A 19 14.62 31.30 -14.21
CA ALA A 19 14.95 30.02 -14.84
C ALA A 19 15.44 30.28 -16.28
N GLN A 20 16.65 29.81 -16.60
CA GLN A 20 17.23 29.98 -17.93
C GLN A 20 16.30 29.38 -18.99
N THR A 21 15.76 30.23 -19.86
CA THR A 21 14.95 29.78 -20.99
C THR A 21 15.84 29.07 -21.99
N LEU A 22 15.45 27.85 -22.37
CA LEU A 22 16.19 27.05 -23.35
C LEU A 22 15.65 27.29 -24.76
N PHE A 23 14.33 27.23 -24.92
CA PHE A 23 13.63 27.61 -26.15
C PHE A 23 12.17 27.98 -25.82
N SER A 24 11.53 28.67 -26.76
CA SER A 24 10.12 29.02 -26.69
C SER A 24 9.44 28.72 -28.02
N PHE A 25 8.19 28.31 -27.97
CA PHE A 25 7.36 28.14 -29.16
C PHE A 25 5.94 28.62 -28.86
N SER A 26 5.38 29.45 -29.76
CA SER A 26 4.10 30.14 -29.52
C SER A 26 4.13 30.88 -28.16
N ASN A 27 3.21 30.57 -27.25
CA ASN A 27 3.12 31.12 -25.90
C ASN A 27 3.75 30.24 -24.80
N GLN A 28 4.47 29.17 -25.17
CA GLN A 28 5.10 28.26 -24.20
C GLN A 28 6.60 28.53 -24.10
N ILE A 29 7.07 28.74 -22.87
CA ILE A 29 8.48 28.91 -22.53
C ILE A 29 8.96 27.62 -21.88
N ILE A 30 10.01 27.02 -22.43
CA ILE A 30 10.62 25.81 -21.90
C ILE A 30 11.95 26.17 -21.25
N THR A 31 12.09 25.83 -19.96
CA THR A 31 13.29 26.13 -19.19
C THR A 31 14.32 25.02 -19.33
N LYS A 32 15.58 25.37 -19.06
CA LYS A 32 16.68 24.40 -18.96
C LYS A 32 16.40 23.32 -17.93
N GLU A 33 15.80 23.67 -16.80
CA GLU A 33 15.50 22.72 -15.71
C GLU A 33 14.46 21.68 -16.13
N GLU A 34 13.41 22.10 -16.83
CA GLU A 34 12.42 21.18 -17.40
C GLU A 34 13.10 20.21 -18.37
N PHE A 35 13.92 20.74 -19.28
CA PHE A 35 14.65 19.93 -20.24
C PHE A 35 15.55 18.89 -19.56
N LEU A 36 16.37 19.30 -18.59
CA LEU A 36 17.29 18.41 -17.88
C LEU A 36 16.54 17.35 -17.05
N THR A 37 15.40 17.72 -16.46
CA THR A 37 14.56 16.78 -15.69
C THR A 37 13.99 15.69 -16.60
N ASN A 38 13.48 16.06 -17.78
CA ASN A 38 12.98 15.11 -18.76
C ASN A 38 14.11 14.26 -19.35
N PHE A 39 15.27 14.87 -19.65
CA PHE A 39 16.46 14.18 -20.12
C PHE A 39 16.91 13.10 -19.14
N LYS A 40 17.00 13.43 -17.84
CA LYS A 40 17.39 12.46 -16.80
C LYS A 40 16.36 11.34 -16.63
N LYS A 41 15.06 11.65 -16.72
CA LYS A 41 13.99 10.64 -16.58
C LYS A 41 13.97 9.63 -17.73
N ASN A 42 14.29 10.08 -18.94
CA ASN A 42 14.21 9.24 -20.15
C ASN A 42 15.49 8.45 -20.44
N ASN A 43 16.59 8.72 -19.73
CA ASN A 43 17.88 8.07 -19.96
C ASN A 43 18.34 7.36 -18.69
N ASN A 44 18.42 6.03 -18.72
CA ASN A 44 18.80 5.22 -17.55
C ASN A 44 20.24 5.49 -17.07
N LYS A 45 21.12 5.99 -17.95
CA LYS A 45 22.51 6.39 -17.66
C LYS A 45 22.89 7.58 -18.55
N PRO A 46 22.43 8.80 -18.26
CA PRO A 46 22.63 9.94 -19.15
C PRO A 46 24.11 10.28 -19.26
N THR A 47 24.66 10.34 -20.47
CA THR A 47 25.96 11.00 -20.68
C THR A 47 25.74 12.43 -21.14
N TYR A 48 26.25 13.39 -20.37
CA TYR A 48 26.05 14.82 -20.65
C TYR A 48 26.97 15.32 -21.78
N THR A 49 27.18 14.51 -22.80
CA THR A 49 27.96 14.89 -23.97
C THR A 49 27.17 15.88 -24.82
N LYS A 50 27.87 16.79 -25.51
CA LYS A 50 27.25 17.78 -26.38
C LYS A 50 26.34 17.11 -27.43
N LEU A 51 26.82 16.05 -28.06
CA LEU A 51 26.10 15.32 -29.09
C LEU A 51 24.79 14.70 -28.56
N GLU A 52 24.82 14.08 -27.38
CA GLU A 52 23.62 13.46 -26.80
C GLU A 52 22.59 14.51 -26.39
N LEU A 53 23.04 15.62 -25.80
CA LEU A 53 22.17 16.73 -25.43
C LEU A 53 21.53 17.40 -26.66
N GLU A 54 22.29 17.59 -27.74
CA GLU A 54 21.78 18.16 -29.00
C GLU A 54 20.76 17.21 -29.68
N ASN A 55 21.06 15.92 -29.74
CA ASN A 55 20.16 14.93 -30.30
C ASN A 55 18.85 14.85 -29.51
N TYR A 56 18.93 14.80 -28.18
CA TYR A 56 17.75 14.78 -27.33
C TYR A 56 16.97 16.11 -27.41
N LEU A 57 17.66 17.25 -27.51
CA LEU A 57 17.01 18.56 -27.71
C LEU A 57 16.15 18.60 -28.97
N ASN A 58 16.67 18.09 -30.09
CA ASN A 58 15.90 18.02 -31.33
C ASN A 58 14.64 17.13 -31.20
N LEU A 59 14.79 15.96 -30.58
CA LEU A 59 13.66 15.06 -30.30
C LEU A 59 12.64 15.72 -29.36
N PHE A 60 13.10 16.40 -28.33
CA PHE A 60 12.26 17.06 -27.35
C PHE A 60 11.47 18.22 -27.95
N ILE A 61 12.09 19.04 -28.80
CA ILE A 61 11.40 20.09 -29.57
C ILE A 61 10.32 19.47 -30.47
N ALA A 62 10.66 18.46 -31.25
CA ALA A 62 9.71 17.78 -32.13
C ALA A 62 8.53 17.16 -31.36
N PHE A 63 8.81 16.56 -30.21
CA PHE A 63 7.80 16.02 -29.30
C PHE A 63 6.84 17.12 -28.83
N LYS A 64 7.36 18.22 -28.27
CA LYS A 64 6.54 19.33 -27.77
C LYS A 64 5.65 19.94 -28.86
N LEU A 65 6.18 20.10 -30.08
CA LEU A 65 5.40 20.60 -31.22
C LEU A 65 4.28 19.64 -31.62
N LYS A 66 4.53 18.32 -31.64
CA LYS A 66 3.49 17.32 -31.94
C LYS A 66 2.40 17.29 -30.87
N VAL A 67 2.77 17.40 -29.60
CA VAL A 67 1.81 17.48 -28.49
C VAL A 67 0.93 18.72 -28.63
N LYS A 68 1.53 19.89 -28.91
CA LYS A 68 0.80 21.13 -29.17
C LYS A 68 -0.20 20.96 -30.32
N ALA A 69 0.25 20.39 -31.44
CA ALA A 69 -0.61 20.13 -32.60
C ALA A 69 -1.78 19.17 -32.28
N ALA A 70 -1.54 18.15 -31.45
CA ALA A 70 -2.59 17.23 -31.02
C ALA A 70 -3.66 17.91 -30.15
N TYR A 71 -3.26 18.78 -29.22
CA TYR A 71 -4.18 19.60 -28.43
C TYR A 71 -4.94 20.62 -29.28
N ASP A 72 -4.27 21.26 -30.23
CA ASP A 72 -4.92 22.18 -31.16
C ASP A 72 -5.96 21.46 -32.04
N ALA A 73 -5.73 20.19 -32.36
CA ALA A 73 -6.67 19.30 -33.03
C ALA A 73 -7.71 18.65 -32.09
N LYS A 74 -7.72 19.00 -30.80
CA LYS A 74 -8.61 18.47 -29.76
C LYS A 74 -8.61 16.94 -29.63
N LEU A 75 -7.48 16.28 -29.95
CA LEU A 75 -7.38 14.82 -29.86
C LEU A 75 -7.51 14.30 -28.42
N ASP A 76 -7.20 15.15 -27.43
CA ASP A 76 -7.42 14.91 -26.00
C ASP A 76 -8.90 14.76 -25.59
N THR A 77 -9.82 15.21 -26.45
CA THR A 77 -11.27 15.13 -26.20
C THR A 77 -11.92 13.85 -26.72
N LEU A 78 -11.16 13.00 -27.42
CA LEU A 78 -11.66 11.74 -27.95
C LEU A 78 -12.02 10.77 -26.82
N GLY A 79 -13.23 10.21 -26.87
CA GLY A 79 -13.72 9.29 -25.83
C GLY A 79 -12.86 8.04 -25.66
N SER A 80 -12.28 7.52 -26.76
CA SER A 80 -11.32 6.40 -26.70
C SER A 80 -10.08 6.76 -25.88
N LEU A 81 -9.48 7.91 -26.14
CA LEU A 81 -8.28 8.36 -25.43
C LEU A 81 -8.58 8.64 -23.95
N GLN A 82 -9.75 9.20 -23.62
CA GLN A 82 -10.17 9.38 -22.22
C GLN A 82 -10.36 8.05 -21.50
N SER A 83 -10.93 7.05 -22.17
CA SER A 83 -11.08 5.69 -21.63
C SER A 83 -9.72 5.03 -21.37
N ASP A 84 -8.78 5.17 -22.32
CA ASP A 84 -7.42 4.65 -22.18
C ASP A 84 -6.69 5.33 -21.02
N LEU A 85 -6.75 6.66 -20.92
CA LEU A 85 -6.15 7.43 -19.82
C LEU A 85 -6.70 7.00 -18.45
N LYS A 86 -8.02 6.78 -18.35
CA LYS A 86 -8.64 6.28 -17.12
C LYS A 86 -8.11 4.89 -16.77
N SER A 87 -8.03 3.99 -17.76
CA SER A 87 -7.54 2.63 -17.57
C SER A 87 -6.08 2.60 -17.10
N PHE A 88 -5.21 3.40 -17.72
CA PHE A 88 -3.82 3.54 -17.29
C PHE A 88 -3.70 4.14 -15.88
N SER A 89 -4.51 5.15 -15.56
CA SER A 89 -4.56 5.72 -14.21
C SER A 89 -4.94 4.66 -13.17
N GLU A 90 -5.93 3.81 -13.46
CA GLU A 90 -6.35 2.72 -12.57
C GLU A 90 -5.25 1.68 -12.35
N GLN A 91 -4.45 1.37 -13.36
CA GLN A 91 -3.34 0.42 -13.25
C GLN A 91 -2.19 0.93 -12.36
N ILE A 92 -1.85 2.21 -12.43
CA ILE A 92 -0.72 2.77 -11.66
C ILE A 92 -1.12 3.20 -10.25
N ARG A 93 -2.40 3.49 -10.03
CA ARG A 93 -2.93 4.02 -8.77
C ARG A 93 -2.55 3.20 -7.53
N PRO A 94 -2.61 1.85 -7.51
CA PRO A 94 -2.21 1.07 -6.34
C PRO A 94 -0.79 1.37 -5.86
N SER A 95 0.17 1.50 -6.77
CA SER A 95 1.58 1.79 -6.43
C SER A 95 1.78 3.17 -5.80
N PHE A 96 0.87 4.11 -6.02
CA PHE A 96 0.91 5.46 -5.43
C PHE A 96 -0.02 5.63 -4.21
N MET A 97 -0.93 4.67 -3.96
CA MET A 97 -1.84 4.70 -2.82
C MET A 97 -1.27 4.05 -1.56
N LEU A 98 -0.14 3.34 -1.68
CA LEU A 98 0.56 2.74 -0.56
C LEU A 98 1.34 3.82 0.19
N ASP A 99 0.75 4.34 1.26
CA ASP A 99 1.46 5.12 2.27
C ASP A 99 2.22 4.13 3.17
N GLU A 100 3.53 3.98 2.91
CA GLU A 100 4.40 3.06 3.66
C GLU A 100 4.32 3.28 5.18
N LYS A 101 4.11 4.53 5.63
CA LYS A 101 3.99 4.83 7.06
C LYS A 101 2.71 4.28 7.66
N LYS A 102 1.59 4.40 6.95
CA LYS A 102 0.31 3.82 7.40
C LYS A 102 0.35 2.31 7.36
N LEU A 103 0.96 1.73 6.33
CA LEU A 103 1.11 0.29 6.25
C LEU A 103 1.90 -0.22 7.46
N THR A 104 3.04 0.38 7.77
CA THR A 104 3.89 0.02 8.91
C THR A 104 3.15 0.11 10.24
N ALA A 105 2.40 1.20 10.46
CA ALA A 105 1.60 1.38 11.68
C ALA A 105 0.52 0.29 11.83
N LEU A 106 -0.14 -0.09 10.73
CA LEU A 106 -1.13 -1.18 10.74
C LEU A 106 -0.48 -2.54 11.01
N THR A 107 0.73 -2.79 10.49
CA THR A 107 1.45 -4.04 10.77
C THR A 107 1.85 -4.14 12.24
N GLU A 108 2.32 -3.05 12.83
CA GLU A 108 2.68 -2.98 14.25
C GLU A 108 1.46 -3.15 15.15
N GLU A 109 0.34 -2.48 14.83
CA GLU A 109 -0.93 -2.65 15.55
C GLU A 109 -1.44 -4.11 15.48
N ALA A 110 -1.38 -4.74 14.31
CA ALA A 110 -1.77 -6.14 14.15
C ALA A 110 -0.86 -7.08 14.95
N PHE A 111 0.45 -6.80 14.99
CA PHE A 111 1.42 -7.56 15.77
C PHE A 111 1.15 -7.47 17.27
N GLU A 112 0.93 -6.26 17.79
CA GLU A 112 0.59 -6.07 19.21
C GLU A 112 -0.73 -6.77 19.57
N ARG A 113 -1.76 -6.66 18.74
CA ARG A 113 -3.04 -7.36 18.96
C ARG A 113 -2.90 -8.88 18.96
N MET A 114 -1.99 -9.43 18.15
CA MET A 114 -1.75 -10.87 18.12
C MET A 114 -1.29 -11.41 19.49
N HIS A 115 -0.57 -10.62 20.28
CA HIS A 115 -0.14 -11.01 21.63
C HIS A 115 -1.30 -11.07 22.63
N GLU A 116 -2.35 -10.28 22.42
CA GLU A 116 -3.53 -10.22 23.28
C GLU A 116 -4.64 -11.19 22.83
N GLN A 117 -4.65 -11.56 21.54
CA GLN A 117 -5.68 -12.40 20.96
C GLN A 117 -5.36 -13.89 21.14
N ILE A 118 -5.93 -14.49 22.19
CA ILE A 118 -5.88 -15.94 22.42
C ILE A 118 -6.97 -16.61 21.57
N GLU A 119 -6.58 -17.48 20.63
CA GLU A 119 -7.51 -18.33 19.90
C GLU A 119 -7.99 -19.47 20.82
N ALA A 120 -9.28 -19.47 21.17
CA ALA A 120 -9.87 -20.47 22.04
C ALA A 120 -11.00 -21.23 21.33
N SER A 121 -10.80 -22.53 21.16
CA SER A 121 -11.84 -23.46 20.68
C SER A 121 -12.61 -24.01 21.87
N HIS A 122 -13.95 -23.89 21.87
CA HIS A 122 -14.80 -24.42 22.92
C HIS A 122 -15.89 -25.35 22.36
N ILE A 123 -16.24 -26.38 23.14
CA ILE A 123 -17.35 -27.27 22.83
C ILE A 123 -18.48 -26.94 23.79
N PHE A 124 -19.60 -26.50 23.25
CA PHE A 124 -20.81 -26.23 24.02
C PHE A 124 -21.67 -27.49 24.11
N LEU A 125 -22.00 -27.92 25.33
CA LEU A 125 -22.90 -29.03 25.59
C LEU A 125 -24.24 -28.49 26.09
N PRO A 126 -25.29 -28.46 25.25
CA PRO A 126 -26.60 -28.00 25.68
C PRO A 126 -27.20 -28.99 26.69
N TYR A 127 -27.58 -28.48 27.88
CA TYR A 127 -28.33 -29.23 28.88
C TYR A 127 -29.67 -28.55 29.14
N LYS A 128 -30.78 -29.28 28.93
CA LYS A 128 -32.14 -28.82 29.24
C LYS A 128 -32.50 -29.29 30.65
N ILE A 129 -32.66 -28.35 31.57
CA ILE A 129 -33.16 -28.61 32.91
C ILE A 129 -34.66 -28.89 32.78
N GLN A 130 -35.13 -30.06 33.23
CA GLN A 130 -36.53 -30.46 33.06
C GLN A 130 -37.50 -29.86 34.10
N ASN A 131 -37.03 -29.08 35.10
CA ASN A 131 -37.92 -28.47 36.10
C ASN A 131 -37.49 -27.03 36.45
N ASN A 132 -38.49 -26.13 36.54
CA ASN A 132 -38.35 -24.67 36.64
C ASN A 132 -38.05 -24.14 38.06
N ASP A 133 -37.43 -24.92 38.96
CA ASP A 133 -37.20 -24.49 40.35
C ASP A 133 -35.81 -23.81 40.51
N PRO A 134 -35.71 -22.54 40.93
CA PRO A 134 -34.46 -21.78 40.86
C PRO A 134 -33.53 -21.99 42.07
N LEU A 135 -33.97 -22.69 43.11
CA LEU A 135 -33.24 -22.80 44.35
C LEU A 135 -33.38 -24.20 44.93
N ASN A 136 -32.23 -24.77 45.31
CA ASN A 136 -32.08 -25.95 46.17
C ASN A 136 -32.05 -27.29 45.43
N ALA A 137 -30.86 -27.87 45.33
CA ALA A 137 -30.61 -29.27 44.94
C ALA A 137 -30.91 -29.65 43.47
N ARG A 138 -30.31 -28.93 42.49
CA ARG A 138 -29.90 -29.57 41.22
C ARG A 138 -29.06 -30.79 41.59
N SER A 139 -29.57 -31.98 41.35
CA SER A 139 -29.02 -33.22 41.89
C SER A 139 -27.53 -33.35 41.56
N ASP A 140 -26.70 -33.70 42.54
CA ASP A 140 -25.29 -34.02 42.26
C ASP A 140 -25.17 -35.07 41.15
N ALA A 141 -26.19 -35.93 41.00
CA ALA A 141 -26.33 -36.90 39.93
C ALA A 141 -26.41 -36.27 38.52
N GLU A 142 -27.20 -35.20 38.32
CA GLU A 142 -27.32 -34.54 37.01
C GLU A 142 -26.06 -33.76 36.63
N ARG A 143 -25.43 -33.08 37.60
CA ARG A 143 -24.11 -32.45 37.39
C ARG A 143 -23.05 -33.50 37.07
N ASN A 144 -23.03 -34.61 37.80
CA ASN A 144 -22.13 -35.71 37.54
C ASN A 144 -22.40 -36.36 36.18
N PHE A 145 -23.65 -36.47 35.74
CA PHE A 145 -23.97 -37.01 34.43
C PHE A 145 -23.38 -36.15 33.30
N VAL A 146 -23.57 -34.83 33.34
CA VAL A 146 -22.98 -33.92 32.35
C VAL A 146 -21.44 -33.94 32.44
N TYR A 147 -20.89 -34.03 33.65
CA TYR A 147 -19.45 -34.13 33.87
C TYR A 147 -18.85 -35.43 33.28
N GLU A 148 -19.49 -36.58 33.49
CA GLU A 148 -19.03 -37.86 32.93
C GLU A 148 -19.14 -37.87 31.40
N GLN A 149 -20.21 -37.31 30.83
CA GLN A 149 -20.33 -37.15 29.37
C GLN A 149 -19.23 -36.25 28.80
N ALA A 150 -18.92 -35.13 29.47
CA ALA A 150 -17.82 -34.26 29.08
C ALA A 150 -16.45 -34.95 29.21
N LYS A 151 -16.27 -35.78 30.23
CA LYS A 151 -15.03 -36.57 30.45
C LYS A 151 -14.82 -37.61 29.36
N VAL A 152 -15.86 -38.37 29.00
CA VAL A 152 -15.80 -39.34 27.89
C VAL A 152 -15.50 -38.65 26.55
N LEU A 153 -16.11 -37.48 26.32
CA LEU A 153 -15.85 -36.68 25.12
C LEU A 153 -14.40 -36.20 25.09
N LYS A 154 -13.89 -35.67 26.22
CA LYS A 154 -12.50 -35.25 26.36
C LYS A 154 -11.54 -36.40 26.05
N THR A 155 -11.74 -37.57 26.64
CA THR A 155 -10.88 -38.74 26.39
C THR A 155 -10.93 -39.22 24.95
N SER A 156 -12.09 -39.13 24.29
CA SER A 156 -12.20 -39.47 22.86
C SER A 156 -11.46 -38.46 21.98
N LEU A 157 -11.61 -37.16 22.24
CA LEU A 157 -10.88 -36.12 21.53
C LEU A 157 -9.37 -36.22 21.72
N GLU A 158 -8.90 -36.48 22.94
CA GLU A 158 -7.47 -36.69 23.22
C GLU A 158 -6.91 -37.91 22.49
N ARG A 159 -7.71 -38.97 22.30
CA ARG A 159 -7.31 -40.13 21.51
C ARG A 159 -7.18 -39.77 20.02
N ASP A 160 -8.19 -39.10 19.48
CA ASP A 160 -8.24 -38.73 18.06
C ASP A 160 -7.14 -37.71 17.71
N ILE A 161 -6.87 -36.75 18.60
CA ILE A 161 -5.76 -35.80 18.44
C ILE A 161 -4.41 -36.52 18.46
N ASN A 162 -4.19 -37.44 19.39
CA ASN A 162 -2.92 -38.18 19.48
C ASN A 162 -2.69 -39.12 18.28
N GLU A 163 -3.76 -39.68 17.71
CA GLU A 163 -3.70 -40.46 16.47
C GLU A 163 -3.26 -39.59 15.28
N VAL A 164 -3.84 -38.38 15.16
CA VAL A 164 -3.48 -37.41 14.10
C VAL A 164 -2.05 -36.87 14.27
N THR A 165 -1.60 -36.57 15.50
CA THR A 165 -0.22 -36.09 15.72
C THR A 165 0.83 -37.18 15.49
N SER A 166 0.52 -38.45 15.80
CA SER A 166 1.41 -39.59 15.48
C SER A 166 1.54 -39.85 13.97
N PHE A 167 0.58 -39.38 13.18
CA PHE A 167 0.64 -39.39 11.72
C PHE A 167 1.53 -38.26 11.17
N SER A 168 1.52 -37.09 11.82
CA SER A 168 2.35 -35.94 11.42
C SER A 168 3.84 -36.12 11.74
N ASP A 169 4.19 -36.79 12.83
CA ASP A 169 5.59 -37.01 13.21
C ASP A 169 6.35 -37.97 12.26
N ASN A 170 5.63 -38.68 11.38
CA ASN A 170 6.20 -39.60 10.39
C ASN A 170 6.43 -38.96 9.00
N GLU A 171 5.95 -37.75 8.75
CA GLU A 171 6.36 -36.98 7.56
C GLU A 171 7.50 -36.03 7.92
N ASN A 172 8.71 -36.52 7.69
CA ASN A 172 9.98 -35.82 7.77
C ASN A 172 9.96 -34.48 6.99
N ILE A 173 9.60 -33.38 7.67
CA ILE A 173 9.72 -31.99 7.19
C ILE A 173 11.18 -31.51 7.35
N ASP A 174 12.13 -32.24 6.77
CA ASP A 174 13.55 -31.83 6.71
C ASP A 174 14.03 -31.65 5.26
N LYS A 175 13.08 -31.48 4.32
CA LYS A 175 13.34 -31.25 2.90
C LYS A 175 12.77 -29.94 2.35
N ILE A 176 12.88 -28.84 3.09
CA ILE A 176 12.87 -27.50 2.47
C ILE A 176 13.92 -26.64 3.18
N LYS A 177 15.19 -26.85 2.81
CA LYS A 177 16.20 -25.81 2.93
C LYS A 177 16.07 -24.88 1.72
N LEU A 178 15.79 -23.61 2.01
CA LEU A 178 16.08 -22.48 1.12
C LEU A 178 17.60 -22.39 0.87
#